data_AF-A0A925E7E3-F1
#
_entry.id   AF-A0A925E7E3-F1
#
_cell.length_a   1.000
_cell.length_b   1.000
_cell.length_c   1.000
_cell.angle_alpha   90.00
_cell.angle_beta   90.00
_cell.angle_gamma   90.00
#
_symmetry.space_group_name_H-M   'P 1'
#
loop_
_entity.id
_entity.type
_entity.pdbx_description
1 polymer ?
#
loop_
_entity_poly.entity_id
_entity_poly.type
_entity_poly.pdbx_seq_one_letter_code
_entity_poly.pdbx_strand_id
1 'polypeptide(L)'
;MVATQTIHLTGLITADGELKVDLPEGIAPGEVELTLKVTHAAPQTEEVDDLPLTDEELAELMKIEPKSGAEALAELAALDAVYGNPWANMGIMDSVEWVQEQRRKRREHLGW
;
A
#
# COMPACT_ATOMS: atom_id res chain seq x y z
N MET A 1 4.43 -12.39 42.67
CA MET A 1 3.47 -12.58 41.57
C MET A 1 3.31 -11.24 40.90
N VAL A 2 3.69 -11.10 39.63
CA VAL A 2 3.50 -9.85 38.88
C VAL A 2 2.09 -9.92 38.31
N ALA A 3 1.21 -9.04 38.77
CA ALA A 3 -0.14 -8.92 38.24
C ALA A 3 -0.09 -7.99 37.02
N THR A 4 -0.22 -8.56 35.82
CA THR A 4 -0.31 -7.78 34.60
C THR A 4 -1.74 -7.26 34.46
N GLN A 5 -1.91 -5.93 34.47
CA GLN A 5 -3.20 -5.30 34.26
C GLN A 5 -3.18 -4.55 32.93
N THR A 6 -4.04 -4.95 31.99
CA THR A 6 -4.22 -4.26 30.71
C THR A 6 -5.31 -3.21 30.90
N ILE A 7 -4.96 -1.93 30.80
CA ILE A 7 -5.91 -0.81 30.90
C ILE A 7 -5.99 -0.16 29.51
N HIS A 8 -7.19 -0.11 28.95
CA HIS A 8 -7.45 0.60 27.71
C HIS A 8 -7.64 2.09 28.02
N LEU A 9 -6.60 2.87 27.74
CA LEU A 9 -6.62 4.32 27.91
C LEU A 9 -6.97 4.98 26.58
N THR A 10 -7.92 5.91 26.60
CA THR A 10 -8.27 6.72 25.41
C THR A 10 -7.48 8.01 25.51
N GLY A 11 -6.39 8.12 24.76
CA GLY A 11 -5.56 9.32 24.69
C GLY A 11 -5.85 10.15 23.45
N LEU A 12 -5.75 11.47 23.56
CA LEU A 12 -5.78 12.38 22.42
C LEU A 12 -4.34 12.75 22.06
N ILE A 13 -3.96 12.49 20.81
CA ILE A 13 -2.70 13.00 20.24
C ILE A 13 -2.96 14.44 19.82
N THR A 14 -2.26 15.37 20.45
CA THR A 14 -2.35 16.79 20.12
C THR A 14 -1.58 17.09 18.83
N ALA A 15 -1.87 18.21 18.16
CA ALA A 15 -1.21 18.61 16.92
C ALA A 15 0.32 18.76 17.05
N ASP A 16 0.81 18.93 18.27
CA ASP A 16 2.24 19.05 18.61
C ASP A 16 2.92 17.68 18.86
N GLY A 17 2.20 16.58 18.70
CA GLY A 17 2.72 15.21 18.90
C GLY A 17 2.75 14.74 20.35
N GLU A 18 2.20 15.51 21.29
CA GLU A 18 2.08 15.09 22.69
C GLU A 18 0.85 14.18 22.87
N LEU A 19 1.08 13.00 23.46
CA LEU A 19 0.03 12.09 23.86
C LEU A 19 -0.51 12.51 25.24
N LYS A 20 -1.70 13.13 25.26
CA LYS A 20 -2.42 13.37 26.51
C LYS A 20 -3.26 12.16 26.85
N VAL A 21 -2.92 11.52 27.96
CA VAL A 21 -3.66 10.37 28.51
C VAL A 21 -4.18 10.76 29.88
N ASP A 22 -5.49 10.72 30.05
CA ASP A 22 -6.10 10.82 31.37
C ASP A 22 -5.98 9.47 32.07
N LEU A 23 -5.12 9.41 33.08
CA LEU A 23 -5.00 8.21 33.93
C LEU A 23 -6.18 8.20 34.92
N PRO A 24 -6.98 7.12 34.99
CA PRO A 24 -8.01 7.00 36.01
C PRO A 24 -7.38 6.91 37.40
N GLU A 25 -7.99 7.58 38.38
CA GLU A 25 -7.52 7.55 39.77
C GLU A 25 -7.59 6.12 40.32
N GLY A 26 -6.46 5.62 40.84
CA GLY A 26 -6.37 4.27 41.45
C GLY A 26 -5.29 3.35 40.89
N ILE A 27 -4.45 3.81 39.95
CA ILE A 27 -3.29 3.04 39.49
C ILE A 27 -2.15 3.14 40.52
N ALA A 28 -1.65 1.99 40.97
CA ALA A 28 -0.52 1.94 41.88
C ALA A 28 0.75 2.51 41.21
N PRO A 29 1.58 3.30 41.92
CA PRO A 29 2.82 3.82 41.37
C PRO A 29 3.74 2.67 40.95
N GLY A 30 4.10 2.61 39.68
CA GLY A 30 4.94 1.57 39.08
C GLY A 30 5.25 1.88 37.62
N GLU A 31 6.19 1.15 37.03
CA GLU A 31 6.48 1.24 35.59
C GLU A 31 5.31 0.69 34.77
N VAL A 32 4.87 1.46 33.77
CA VAL A 32 3.78 1.09 32.87
C VAL A 32 4.33 1.02 31.45
N GLU A 33 4.09 -0.11 30.78
CA GLU A 33 4.41 -0.30 29.37
C GLU A 33 3.20 0.14 28.52
N LEU A 34 3.33 1.26 27.78
CA LEU A 34 2.30 1.73 26.86
C LEU A 34 2.48 1.08 25.48
N THR A 35 1.56 0.22 25.09
CA THR A 35 1.47 -0.25 23.70
C THR A 35 0.51 0.66 22.92
N LEU A 36 1.06 1.61 22.18
CA LEU A 36 0.29 2.48 21.28
C LEU A 36 0.01 1.77 19.96
N LYS A 37 -1.27 1.44 19.72
CA LYS A 37 -1.73 1.00 18.40
C LYS A 37 -2.32 2.17 17.65
N VAL A 38 -1.48 2.90 16.90
CA VAL A 38 -1.93 3.99 16.02
C VAL A 38 -2.54 3.37 14.77
N THR A 39 -3.87 3.29 14.74
CA THR A 39 -4.60 2.93 13.52
C THR A 39 -4.66 4.17 12.65
N HIS A 40 -3.81 4.24 11.63
CA HIS A 40 -3.97 5.25 10.60
C HIS A 40 -5.23 4.86 9.84
N ALA A 41 -6.27 5.68 9.92
CA ALA A 41 -7.36 5.58 8.96
C ALA A 41 -6.70 5.73 7.58
N ALA A 42 -6.90 4.73 6.71
CA ALA A 42 -6.62 4.91 5.29
C ALA A 42 -7.26 6.24 4.87
N PRO A 43 -6.60 7.06 4.02
CA PRO A 43 -7.21 8.26 3.51
C PRO A 43 -8.60 7.85 3.00
N GLN A 44 -9.64 8.46 3.57
CA GLN A 44 -10.98 8.30 3.03
C GLN A 44 -10.90 8.90 1.62
N THR A 45 -10.74 8.04 0.62
CA THR A 45 -11.11 8.37 -0.74
C THR A 45 -12.60 8.60 -0.68
N GLU A 46 -13.02 9.85 -0.51
CA GLU A 46 -14.37 10.23 -0.93
C GLU A 46 -14.55 9.67 -2.35
N GLU A 47 -15.66 8.98 -2.61
CA GLU A 47 -15.94 8.35 -3.89
C GLU A 47 -15.98 9.44 -4.97
N VAL A 48 -14.82 9.71 -5.59
CA VAL A 48 -14.68 10.65 -6.73
C VAL A 48 -15.38 10.09 -7.97
N ASP A 49 -15.77 8.81 -7.95
CA ASP A 49 -16.38 8.08 -9.07
C ASP A 49 -17.72 8.67 -9.56
N ASP A 50 -18.45 9.43 -8.73
CA ASP A 50 -19.78 9.94 -9.10
C ASP A 50 -19.80 11.36 -9.69
N LEU A 51 -18.64 12.04 -9.76
CA LEU A 51 -18.55 13.34 -10.41
C LEU A 51 -18.32 13.15 -11.92
N PRO A 52 -19.14 13.77 -12.80
CA PRO A 52 -18.87 13.72 -14.23
C PRO A 52 -17.54 14.43 -14.51
N LEU A 53 -16.63 13.74 -15.21
CA LEU A 53 -15.39 14.32 -15.73
C LEU A 53 -15.70 15.58 -16.52
N THR A 54 -14.94 16.64 -16.26
CA THR A 54 -14.96 17.83 -17.12
C THR A 54 -14.33 17.50 -18.48
N ASP A 55 -14.67 18.30 -19.50
CA ASP A 55 -14.11 18.12 -20.84
C ASP A 55 -12.57 18.23 -20.85
N GLU A 56 -12.00 19.03 -19.94
CA GLU A 56 -10.55 19.23 -19.82
C GLU A 56 -9.86 18.00 -19.20
N GLU A 57 -10.41 17.44 -18.12
CA GLU A 57 -9.90 16.22 -17.50
C GLU A 57 -10.01 15.02 -18.46
N LEU A 58 -11.13 14.91 -19.17
CA LEU A 58 -11.32 13.89 -20.19
C LEU A 58 -10.28 14.03 -21.32
N ALA A 59 -10.03 15.27 -21.78
CA ALA A 59 -9.01 15.52 -22.80
C ALA A 59 -7.60 15.18 -22.31
N GLU A 60 -7.30 15.40 -21.02
CA GLU A 60 -6.03 15.02 -20.41
C GLU A 60 -5.86 13.50 -20.33
N LEU A 61 -6.88 12.77 -19.89
CA LEU A 61 -6.91 11.30 -19.88
C LEU A 61 -6.72 10.67 -21.27
N MET A 62 -7.18 11.36 -22.32
CA MET A 62 -6.99 10.91 -23.70
C MET A 62 -5.60 11.23 -24.28
N LYS A 63 -4.75 11.98 -23.58
CA LYS A 63 -3.37 12.24 -24.04
C LYS A 63 -2.53 10.97 -23.90
N ILE A 64 -2.11 10.43 -25.04
CA ILE A 64 -1.11 9.36 -25.06
C ILE A 64 0.26 10.03 -25.06
N GLU A 65 0.95 9.96 -23.93
CA GLU A 65 2.36 10.34 -23.83
C GLU A 65 3.23 9.08 -23.99
N PRO A 66 3.81 8.86 -25.19
CA PRO A 66 4.63 7.67 -25.42
C PRO A 66 5.91 7.78 -24.60
N LYS A 67 6.07 6.87 -23.64
CA LYS A 67 7.31 6.71 -22.86
C LYS A 67 8.30 5.86 -23.65
N SER A 68 9.59 6.11 -23.45
CA SER A 68 10.62 5.20 -23.95
C SER A 68 10.53 3.85 -23.23
N GLY A 69 11.06 2.80 -23.85
CA GLY A 69 11.06 1.47 -23.23
C GLY A 69 11.84 1.43 -21.90
N ALA A 70 12.89 2.24 -21.76
CA ALA A 70 13.67 2.32 -20.52
C ALA A 70 12.87 2.99 -19.39
N GLU A 71 12.13 4.06 -19.70
CA GLU A 71 11.27 4.74 -18.73
C GLU A 71 10.11 3.84 -18.30
N ALA A 72 9.48 3.14 -19.23
CA ALA A 72 8.42 2.19 -18.93
C ALA A 72 8.89 1.06 -17.99
N LEU A 73 10.12 0.56 -18.18
CA LEU A 73 10.71 -0.44 -17.29
C LEU A 73 10.98 0.12 -15.88
N ALA A 74 11.50 1.34 -15.79
CA ALA A 74 11.77 1.98 -14.51
C ALA A 74 10.46 2.21 -13.71
N GLU A 75 9.41 2.65 -14.40
CA GLU A 75 8.09 2.87 -13.80
C GLU A 75 7.42 1.56 -13.37
N LEU A 76 7.49 0.51 -14.19
CA LEU A 76 6.97 -0.81 -13.81
C LEU A 76 7.71 -1.38 -12.59
N ALA A 77 9.03 -1.20 -12.51
CA ALA A 77 9.81 -1.60 -11.32
C ALA A 77 9.41 -0.79 -10.07
N ALA A 78 9.13 0.51 -10.22
CA ALA A 78 8.63 1.32 -9.12
C ALA A 78 7.23 0.88 -8.66
N LEU A 79 6.34 0.53 -9.59
CA LEU A 79 5.01 0.02 -9.27
C LEU A 79 5.07 -1.34 -8.58
N ASP A 80 5.94 -2.24 -9.02
CA ASP A 80 6.17 -3.53 -8.37
C ASP A 80 6.67 -3.37 -6.93
N ALA A 81 7.53 -2.37 -6.66
CA ALA A 81 8.01 -2.08 -5.31
C ALA A 81 6.90 -1.56 -4.37
N VAL A 82 5.88 -0.88 -4.90
CA VAL A 82 4.79 -0.29 -4.10
C VAL A 82 3.60 -1.23 -3.97
N TYR A 83 3.18 -1.85 -5.07
CA TYR A 83 1.94 -2.64 -5.16
C TYR A 83 2.19 -4.15 -5.25
N GLY A 84 3.44 -4.58 -5.34
CA GLY A 84 3.81 -5.96 -5.63
C GLY A 84 3.57 -6.32 -7.11
N ASN A 85 3.95 -7.55 -7.45
CA ASN A 85 3.88 -8.01 -8.83
C ASN A 85 2.42 -8.13 -9.30
N PRO A 86 1.98 -7.34 -10.30
CA PRO A 86 0.60 -7.36 -10.77
C PRO A 86 0.15 -8.71 -11.33
N TRP A 87 1.10 -9.55 -11.75
CA TRP A 87 0.89 -10.84 -12.36
C TRP A 87 1.01 -12.00 -11.36
N ALA A 88 1.18 -11.69 -10.08
CA ALA A 88 1.35 -12.69 -9.04
C ALA A 88 0.14 -13.63 -8.93
N ASN A 89 -1.05 -13.09 -9.10
CA ASN A 89 -2.31 -13.86 -9.15
C ASN A 89 -2.39 -14.83 -10.34
N MET A 90 -1.64 -14.58 -11.41
CA MET A 90 -1.51 -15.46 -12.57
C MET A 90 -0.38 -16.48 -12.41
N GLY A 91 0.29 -16.52 -11.25
CA GLY A 91 1.43 -17.39 -10.98
C GLY A 91 2.71 -16.95 -11.70
N ILE A 92 2.78 -15.71 -12.19
CA ILE A 92 3.94 -15.18 -12.90
C ILE A 92 4.78 -14.38 -11.90
N MET A 93 5.78 -15.02 -11.30
CA MET A 93 6.67 -14.39 -10.31
C MET A 93 7.81 -13.61 -10.97
N ASP A 94 8.30 -14.11 -12.11
CA ASP A 94 9.34 -13.47 -12.92
C ASP A 94 8.83 -13.34 -14.37
N SER A 95 8.69 -12.09 -14.82
CA SER A 95 8.19 -11.77 -16.16
C SER A 95 9.18 -12.17 -17.26
N VAL A 96 10.49 -12.10 -16.99
CA VAL A 96 11.55 -12.47 -17.93
C VAL A 96 11.56 -13.98 -18.10
N GLU A 97 11.51 -14.73 -17.00
CA GLU A 97 11.43 -16.19 -17.02
C GLU A 97 10.18 -16.66 -17.78
N TRP A 98 9.03 -16.06 -17.50
CA TRP A 98 7.78 -16.38 -18.19
C TRP A 98 7.88 -16.14 -19.70
N VAL A 99 8.45 -15.02 -20.16
CA VAL A 99 8.64 -14.75 -21.59
C VAL A 99 9.57 -15.78 -22.23
N GLN A 100 10.65 -16.18 -21.55
CA GLN A 100 11.56 -17.20 -22.05
C GLN A 100 10.86 -18.56 -22.20
N GLU A 101 10.02 -18.92 -21.22
CA GLU A 101 9.21 -20.12 -21.24
C GLU A 101 8.19 -20.11 -22.38
N GLN A 102 7.51 -18.99 -22.63
CA GLN A 102 6.61 -18.86 -23.78
C GLN A 102 7.35 -19.00 -25.12
N ARG A 103 8.54 -18.42 -25.24
CA ARG A 103 9.39 -18.57 -26.44
C ARG A 103 9.82 -20.03 -26.63
N ARG A 104 10.15 -20.75 -25.55
CA ARG A 104 10.49 -22.17 -25.58
C ARG A 104 9.31 -23.00 -26.09
N LYS A 105 8.13 -22.88 -25.47
CA LYS A 105 6.91 -23.57 -25.90
C LYS A 105 6.58 -23.31 -27.37
N ARG A 106 6.76 -22.08 -27.84
CA ARG A 106 6.53 -21.72 -29.24
C ARG A 106 7.51 -22.42 -30.19
N ARG A 107 8.79 -22.54 -29.83
CA ARG A 107 9.79 -23.29 -30.62
C ARG A 107 9.43 -24.78 -30.70
N GLU A 108 9.07 -25.37 -29.57
CA GLU A 108 8.64 -26.78 -29.51
C GLU A 108 7.39 -27.06 -30.34
N HIS A 109 6.41 -26.15 -30.32
CA HIS A 109 5.22 -26.27 -31.15
C HIS A 109 5.51 -26.06 -32.65
N LEU A 110 6.47 -25.19 -33.00
CA LEU A 110 6.87 -24.94 -34.38
C LEU A 110 7.87 -25.97 -34.93
N GLY A 111 8.30 -26.95 -34.11
CA GLY A 111 9.15 -28.07 -34.53
C GLY A 111 10.56 -27.67 -34.95
N TRP A 112 11.15 -26.65 -34.29
CA TRP A 112 12.54 -26.22 -34.49
C TRP A 112 13.44 -26.74 -33.39
#